data_AF-A0A4R9BA64-F1
#
_entry.id   AF-A0A4R9BA64-F1
#
_cell.length_a   1.000
_cell.length_b   1.000
_cell.length_c   1.000
_cell.angle_alpha   90.00
_cell.angle_beta   90.00
_cell.angle_gamma   90.00
#
_symmetry.space_group_name_H-M   'P 1'
#
loop_
_entity.id
_entity.type
_entity.pdbx_description
1 polymer ?
#
loop_
_entity_poly.entity_id
_entity_poly.type
_entity_poly.pdbx_seq_one_letter_code
_entity_poly.pdbx_strand_id
1 'polypeptide(L)' 'MSENEKRKLIHFTIDGKEYTTRDDHQEAASLLRLAGVDPSQYDLARKKKDGETKTINDGKVVEINDGDAFFTVRQNATVG' A
#
# COMPACT_ATOMS: atom_id res chain seq x y z
N MET A 1 17.83 -22.18 3.17
CA MET A 1 16.51 -21.59 3.47
C MET A 1 16.74 -20.14 3.85
N SER A 2 16.51 -19.21 2.93
CA SER A 2 16.64 -17.78 3.22
C SER A 2 15.50 -17.36 4.16
N GLU A 3 15.69 -16.36 5.02
CA GLU A 3 14.66 -15.90 5.98
C GLU A 3 13.31 -15.61 5.33
N ASN A 4 13.31 -15.23 4.05
CA ASN A 4 12.11 -14.93 3.27
C ASN A 4 11.21 -16.14 2.96
N GLU A 5 11.73 -17.38 3.01
CA GLU A 5 10.92 -18.61 2.78
C GLU A 5 10.08 -19.01 4.01
N LYS A 6 10.42 -18.50 5.21
CA LYS A 6 9.67 -18.76 6.44
C LYS A 6 8.56 -17.73 6.72
N ARG A 7 8.52 -16.61 5.99
CA ARG A 7 7.51 -15.57 6.20
C ARG A 7 6.16 -16.02 5.66
N LYS A 8 5.12 -15.86 6.47
CA LYS A 8 3.73 -16.15 6.08
C LYS A 8 3.37 -15.31 4.85
N LEU A 9 2.58 -15.90 3.96
CA LEU A 9 1.98 -15.14 2.86
C LEU A 9 0.96 -14.17 3.45
N ILE A 10 1.04 -12.90 3.07
CA ILE A 10 0.19 -11.81 3.54
C ILE A 10 -0.77 -11.44 2.42
N HIS A 11 -2.06 -11.44 2.72
CA HIS A 11 -3.14 -11.09 1.80
C HIS A 11 -3.60 -9.66 2.08
N PHE A 12 -3.74 -8.84 1.03
CA PHE A 12 -4.20 -7.46 1.17
C PHE A 12 -4.91 -7.01 -0.10
N THR A 13 -5.58 -5.85 -0.04
CA THR A 13 -6.25 -5.26 -1.20
C THR A 13 -5.74 -3.87 -1.50
N ILE A 14 -5.72 -3.50 -2.78
CA ILE A 14 -5.59 -2.11 -3.25
C ILE A 14 -6.78 -1.84 -4.16
N ASP A 15 -7.60 -0.83 -3.83
CA ASP A 15 -8.83 -0.47 -4.56
C ASP A 15 -9.79 -1.68 -4.74
N GLY A 16 -9.84 -2.55 -3.72
CA GLY A 16 -10.66 -3.76 -3.72
C GLY A 16 -10.10 -4.94 -4.53
N LYS A 17 -8.98 -4.78 -5.23
CA LYS A 17 -8.29 -5.88 -5.92
C LYS A 17 -7.33 -6.59 -4.97
N GLU A 18 -7.35 -7.93 -4.97
CA GLU A 18 -6.53 -8.78 -4.10
C GLU A 18 -5.08 -8.90 -4.59
N TYR A 19 -4.16 -8.85 -3.63
CA TYR A 19 -2.73 -9.05 -3.81
C TYR A 19 -2.16 -9.90 -2.67
N THR A 20 -0.99 -10.50 -2.91
CA THR A 20 -0.25 -11.22 -1.87
C THR A 20 1.22 -10.83 -1.86
N THR A 21 1.84 -10.84 -0.69
CA THR A 21 3.28 -10.57 -0.51
C THR A 21 3.85 -11.42 0.63
N ARG A 22 5.18 -11.63 0.62
CA ARG A 22 5.94 -12.11 1.79
C ARG A 22 6.80 -11.02 2.41
N ASP A 23 6.89 -9.88 1.75
CA ASP A 23 7.56 -8.68 2.25
C ASP A 23 6.53 -7.74 2.83
N ASP A 24 6.53 -7.64 4.15
CA ASP A 24 5.63 -6.82 4.95
C ASP A 24 6.04 -5.35 4.99
N HIS A 25 7.27 -4.99 4.61
CA HIS A 25 7.74 -3.60 4.60
C HIS A 25 7.98 -3.14 3.16
N GLN A 26 6.99 -2.47 2.56
CA GLN A 26 7.11 -1.96 1.19
C GLN A 26 6.92 -0.46 1.12
N GLU A 27 7.63 0.19 0.20
CA GLU A 27 7.37 1.59 -0.13
C GLU A 27 5.96 1.75 -0.71
N ALA A 28 5.25 2.81 -0.31
CA ALA A 28 3.94 3.16 -0.87
C ALA A 28 4.00 3.29 -2.39
N ALA A 29 5.06 3.86 -2.95
CA ALA A 29 5.29 3.92 -4.39
C ALA A 29 5.32 2.54 -5.07
N SER A 30 5.84 1.52 -4.40
CA SER A 30 5.87 0.15 -4.93
C SER A 30 4.47 -0.47 -4.98
N LEU A 31 3.65 -0.20 -3.96
CA LEU A 31 2.24 -0.63 -3.93
C LEU A 31 1.40 0.10 -5.00
N LEU A 32 1.64 1.38 -5.22
CA LEU A 32 0.99 2.15 -6.30
C LEU A 32 1.33 1.57 -7.68
N ARG A 33 2.62 1.29 -7.94
CA ARG A 33 3.05 0.64 -9.19
C ARG A 33 2.45 -0.76 -9.34
N LEU A 34 2.34 -1.53 -8.26
CA LEU A 34 1.70 -2.85 -8.27
C LEU A 34 0.22 -2.75 -8.68
N ALA A 35 -0.46 -1.68 -8.27
CA ALA A 35 -1.84 -1.38 -8.69
C ALA A 35 -1.93 -0.78 -10.11
N GLY A 36 -0.81 -0.52 -10.78
CA GLY A 36 -0.77 0.10 -12.11
C GLY A 36 -0.98 1.62 -12.08
N VAL A 37 -0.69 2.26 -10.96
CA VAL A 37 -0.89 3.70 -10.74
C VAL A 37 0.43 4.43 -10.57
N ASP A 38 0.51 5.66 -11.10
CA ASP A 38 1.70 6.50 -11.04
C ASP A 38 1.88 7.12 -9.63
N PRO A 39 2.97 6.80 -8.91
CA PRO A 39 3.23 7.35 -7.58
C PRO A 39 3.54 8.85 -7.56
N SER A 40 3.82 9.47 -8.70
CA SER A 40 3.99 10.93 -8.78
C SER A 40 2.66 11.69 -8.83
N GLN A 41 1.54 10.98 -9.00
CA GLN A 41 0.20 11.56 -9.16
C GLN A 41 -0.77 11.08 -8.07
N TYR A 42 -0.41 10.04 -7.33
CA TYR A 42 -1.25 9.38 -6.34
C TYR A 42 -0.44 9.07 -5.09
N ASP A 43 -1.12 9.16 -3.96
CA ASP A 43 -0.68 8.62 -2.69
C ASP A 43 -1.41 7.32 -2.39
N LEU A 44 -0.83 6.53 -1.48
CA LEU A 44 -1.50 5.38 -0.93
C LEU A 44 -2.30 5.80 0.30
N ALA A 45 -3.45 5.20 0.55
CA ALA A 45 -4.18 5.40 1.78
C ALA A 45 -4.59 4.05 2.38
N ARG A 46 -4.66 3.97 3.71
CA ARG A 46 -5.10 2.75 4.42
C ARG A 46 -6.37 3.03 5.20
N LYS A 47 -7.35 2.12 5.12
CA LYS A 47 -8.50 2.13 6.03
C LYS A 47 -8.06 1.65 7.41
N LYS A 48 -8.29 2.44 8.44
CA LYS A 48 -8.17 1.98 9.83
C LYS A 48 -9.46 1.30 10.28
N LYS A 49 -9.37 0.55 11.39
CA LYS A 49 -10.50 -0.18 11.99
C LYS A 49 -11.64 0.73 12.47
N ASP A 50 -11.33 1.98 12.81
CA ASP A 50 -12.30 3.01 13.20
C ASP A 50 -12.99 3.69 12.01
N GLY A 51 -12.63 3.32 10.78
CA GLY A 51 -13.16 3.92 9.55
C GLY A 51 -12.40 5.16 9.09
N GLU A 52 -11.41 5.65 9.84
CA GLU A 52 -10.54 6.74 9.40
C GLU A 52 -9.63 6.25 8.26
N THR A 53 -9.42 7.11 7.26
CA THR A 53 -8.48 6.84 6.18
C THR A 53 -7.21 7.66 6.41
N LYS A 54 -6.06 7.00 6.46
CA LYS A 54 -4.77 7.68 6.60
C LYS A 54 -4.02 7.65 5.27
N THR A 55 -3.74 8.82 4.71
CA THR A 55 -2.88 8.99 3.54
C THR A 55 -1.41 8.76 3.91
N ILE A 56 -0.70 8.12 3.00
CA ILE A 56 0.69 7.71 3.10
C ILE A 56 1.34 8.13 1.79
N ASN A 57 2.25 9.11 1.87
CA ASN A 57 2.98 9.60 0.71
C ASN A 57 3.82 8.47 0.10
N ASP A 58 4.00 8.54 -1.21
CA ASP A 58 4.75 7.62 -2.06
C ASP A 58 6.13 7.18 -1.51
N GLY A 59 6.89 8.10 -0.91
CA GLY A 59 8.22 7.82 -0.35
C GLY A 59 8.26 7.15 1.03
N LYS A 60 7.12 6.77 1.61
CA LYS A 60 7.07 6.13 2.94
C LYS A 60 6.99 4.61 2.83
N VAL A 61 7.76 3.93 3.69
CA VAL A 61 7.63 2.49 3.91
C VAL A 61 6.38 2.22 4.74
N VAL A 62 5.62 1.23 4.32
CA VAL A 62 4.35 0.78 4.89
C VAL A 62 4.52 -0.64 5.40
N GLU A 63 4.08 -0.87 6.64
CA GLU A 63 3.91 -2.20 7.19
C GLU A 63 2.56 -2.78 6.75
N ILE A 64 2.60 -3.86 5.97
CA ILE A 64 1.45 -4.57 5.41
C ILE A 64 1.08 -5.72 6.34
N ASN A 65 -0.16 -5.71 6.78
CA ASN A 65 -0.75 -6.77 7.60
C ASN A 65 -1.77 -7.56 6.80
N ASP A 66 -2.00 -8.80 7.21
CA ASP A 66 -3.01 -9.65 6.59
C ASP A 66 -4.41 -9.03 6.74
N GLY A 67 -5.14 -8.96 5.63
CA GLY A 67 -6.46 -8.33 5.53
C GLY A 67 -6.42 -6.81 5.35
N ASP A 68 -5.25 -6.19 5.16
CA ASP A 68 -5.19 -4.75 4.94
C ASP A 68 -5.92 -4.31 3.67
N ALA A 69 -6.61 -3.16 3.78
CA ALA A 69 -7.28 -2.50 2.68
C ALA A 69 -6.63 -1.14 2.42
N PHE A 70 -6.01 -1.05 1.25
CA PHE A 70 -5.42 0.18 0.74
C PHE A 70 -6.27 0.75 -0.40
N PHE A 71 -6.13 2.06 -0.62
CA PHE A 71 -6.77 2.79 -1.70
C PHE A 71 -5.76 3.72 -2.35
N THR A 72 -5.94 3.97 -3.64
CA THR A 72 -5.22 5.04 -4.34
C THR A 72 -5.96 6.36 -4.15
N VAL A 73 -5.24 7.41 -3.79
CA VAL A 73 -5.80 8.75 -3.61
C VAL A 73 -5.03 9.71 -4.48
N ARG A 74 -5.71 10.46 -5.34
CA ARG A 74 -5.05 11.44 -6.19
C ARG A 74 -4.40 12.51 -5.30
N GLN A 75 -3.12 12.80 -5.55
CA GLN A 75 -2.48 13.93 -4.91
C GLN A 75 -3.24 15.20 -5.32
N ASN A 76 -3.69 15.99 -4.34
CA ASN A 76 -4.20 17.32 -4.66
C ASN A 76 -3.02 18.11 -5.20
N ALA A 77 -3.03 18.42 -6.49
CA ALA A 77 -2.08 19.35 -7.07
C ALA A 77 -2.17 20.63 -6.25
N THR A 78 -1.16 20.91 -5.43
CA THR A 78 -0.92 22.28 -5.03
C THR A 78 -0.52 22.96 -6.32
N VAL A 79 -1.48 23.64 -6.95
CA VAL A 79 -1.21 24.59 -8.02
C VAL A 79 -0.28 25.63 -7.40
N GLY A 80 1.02 25.49 -7.68
CA GLY A 80 2.01 26.52 -7.43
C GLY A 80 1.81 27.68 -8.39
#